data_AF-A0A4S4MC61-F1
#
_entry.id   AF-A0A4S4MC61-F1
#
_cell.length_a   1.000
_cell.length_b   1.000
_cell.length_c   1.000
_cell.angle_alpha   90.00
_cell.angle_beta   90.00
_cell.angle_gamma   90.00
#
_symmetry.space_group_name_H-M   'P 1'
#
loop_
_entity.id
_entity.type
_entity.pdbx_description
1 polymer ?
#
loop_
_entity_poly.entity_id
_entity_poly.type
_entity_poly.pdbx_seq_one_letter_code
_entity_poly.pdbx_strand_id
1 'polypeptide(L)'
;MSSSTPDSQLDLLFPAHLIPQKVRDELPADLHIRPLASTDYHRGHLAVLQVLTAVTDPGEAAYVAQFNTLRAIPHTYYTLVIVSKQTDRVVGVGSVFLERKFLRGLGIVGHIEDIAVDASQQGKKLGLRIIHALTGISESNGSYKTILNCSDKNIPFYEKCGFMKKENEMPYDPYLPRGGSSTNPNAGQTGNPKTAAIQAQIDDTVNIMRDNITKVTERQERLDSLQDKTDNLAVSAQGFRRNANRVRKMRIIIGVAIAIIIVIIVVSIVKATKH
;
A
#
# COMPACT_ATOMS: atom_id res chain seq x y z
N MET A 1 -32.04 -18.13 11.18
CA MET A 1 -32.13 -17.23 10.01
C MET A 1 -30.76 -16.63 9.79
N SER A 2 -30.22 -16.64 8.56
CA SER A 2 -28.93 -16.03 8.23
C SER A 2 -29.02 -14.52 8.52
N SER A 3 -28.16 -14.00 9.40
CA SER A 3 -28.11 -12.56 9.73
C SER A 3 -27.07 -11.80 8.90
N SER A 4 -26.33 -12.51 8.03
CA SER A 4 -25.24 -11.91 7.26
C SER A 4 -25.68 -10.84 6.27
N THR A 5 -24.95 -9.73 6.27
CA THR A 5 -25.12 -8.68 5.27
C THR A 5 -24.66 -9.18 3.88
N PRO A 6 -25.50 -9.11 2.82
CA PRO A 6 -25.10 -9.50 1.46
C PRO A 6 -23.96 -8.63 0.89
N ASP A 7 -23.08 -9.22 0.08
CA ASP A 7 -21.95 -8.52 -0.57
C ASP A 7 -22.39 -7.27 -1.35
N SER A 8 -23.58 -7.29 -1.97
CA SER A 8 -24.12 -6.16 -2.75
C SER A 8 -24.50 -4.93 -1.91
N GLN A 9 -24.60 -5.09 -0.58
CA GLN A 9 -24.88 -4.01 0.36
C GLN A 9 -23.61 -3.52 1.07
N LEU A 10 -22.45 -4.09 0.75
CA LEU A 10 -21.18 -3.78 1.39
C LEU A 10 -20.31 -2.92 0.47
N ASP A 11 -19.64 -1.96 1.10
CA ASP A 11 -18.57 -1.21 0.47
C ASP A 11 -17.27 -2.03 0.55
N LEU A 12 -17.02 -2.83 -0.50
CA LEU A 12 -15.95 -3.83 -0.54
C LEU A 12 -14.62 -3.24 -1.04
N LEU A 13 -13.51 -3.78 -0.52
CA LEU A 13 -12.15 -3.35 -0.85
C LEU A 13 -11.80 -3.62 -2.32
N PHE A 14 -12.31 -4.71 -2.88
CA PHE A 14 -12.13 -5.09 -4.28
C PHE A 14 -13.32 -5.92 -4.78
N PRO A 15 -13.47 -6.16 -6.11
CA PRO A 15 -14.58 -6.95 -6.63
C PRO A 15 -14.58 -8.41 -6.14
N ALA A 16 -15.70 -8.86 -5.57
CA ALA A 16 -15.81 -10.17 -4.94
C ALA A 16 -15.47 -11.35 -5.88
N HIS A 17 -15.75 -11.24 -7.18
CA HIS A 17 -15.49 -12.29 -8.17
C HIS A 17 -14.00 -12.62 -8.36
N LEU A 18 -13.08 -11.78 -7.85
CA LEU A 18 -11.65 -12.08 -7.86
C LEU A 18 -11.26 -13.20 -6.89
N ILE A 19 -12.11 -13.50 -5.89
CA ILE A 19 -11.91 -14.66 -5.02
C ILE A 19 -12.30 -15.93 -5.79
N PRO A 20 -11.39 -16.92 -5.95
CA PRO A 20 -11.65 -18.12 -6.73
C PRO A 20 -12.91 -18.86 -6.30
N GLN A 21 -13.79 -19.18 -7.26
CA GLN A 21 -15.07 -19.85 -6.99
C GLN A 21 -14.89 -21.19 -6.25
N LYS A 22 -13.87 -21.96 -6.64
CA LYS A 22 -13.53 -23.23 -5.97
C LYS A 22 -13.34 -23.07 -4.46
N VAL A 23 -12.73 -21.97 -4.00
CA VAL A 23 -12.52 -21.74 -2.56
C VAL A 23 -13.85 -21.43 -1.86
N ARG A 24 -14.75 -20.70 -2.53
CA ARG A 24 -16.11 -20.43 -2.02
C ARG A 24 -16.90 -21.71 -1.85
N ASP A 25 -16.81 -22.62 -2.81
CA ASP A 25 -17.54 -23.90 -2.81
C ASP A 25 -17.01 -24.88 -1.74
N GLU A 26 -15.73 -24.77 -1.38
CA GLU A 26 -15.08 -25.60 -0.37
C GLU A 26 -15.25 -25.10 1.09
N LEU A 27 -15.97 -23.99 1.30
CA LEU A 27 -16.26 -23.48 2.65
C LEU A 27 -17.50 -24.13 3.26
N PRO A 28 -17.54 -24.32 4.59
CA PRO A 28 -18.75 -24.68 5.30
C PRO A 28 -19.92 -23.74 4.96
N ALA A 29 -21.13 -24.28 4.85
CA ALA A 29 -22.31 -23.54 4.41
C ALA A 29 -22.67 -22.34 5.30
N ASP A 30 -22.30 -22.40 6.59
CA ASP A 30 -22.48 -21.35 7.58
C ASP A 30 -21.43 -20.24 7.53
N LEU A 31 -20.41 -20.37 6.68
CA LEU A 31 -19.37 -19.37 6.49
C LEU A 31 -19.46 -18.75 5.09
N HIS A 32 -18.92 -17.54 4.98
CA HIS A 32 -18.81 -16.79 3.73
C HIS A 32 -17.42 -16.17 3.61
N ILE A 33 -16.80 -16.26 2.44
CA ILE A 33 -15.54 -15.56 2.15
C ILE A 33 -15.81 -14.42 1.18
N ARG A 34 -15.34 -13.22 1.54
CA ARG A 34 -15.53 -12.01 0.76
C ARG A 34 -14.37 -11.03 0.95
N PRO A 35 -14.22 -10.02 0.08
CA PRO A 35 -13.32 -8.90 0.35
C PRO A 35 -13.65 -8.24 1.68
N LEU A 36 -12.64 -7.62 2.30
CA LEU A 36 -12.84 -6.74 3.44
C LEU A 36 -13.84 -5.64 3.08
N ALA A 37 -14.78 -5.32 3.97
CA ALA A 37 -15.69 -4.20 3.84
C ALA A 37 -15.26 -3.05 4.76
N SER A 38 -15.54 -1.81 4.37
CA SER A 38 -15.24 -0.63 5.22
C SER A 38 -15.92 -0.70 6.60
N THR A 39 -17.05 -1.42 6.69
CA THR A 39 -17.82 -1.63 7.92
C THR A 39 -17.37 -2.83 8.76
N ASP A 40 -16.34 -3.58 8.34
CA ASP A 40 -15.85 -4.74 9.10
C ASP A 40 -15.12 -4.36 10.41
N TYR A 41 -14.89 -3.07 10.63
CA TYR A 41 -14.60 -2.50 11.94
C TYR A 41 -15.60 -3.02 13.00
N HIS A 42 -16.90 -2.90 12.71
CA HIS A 42 -17.99 -3.34 13.60
C HIS A 42 -18.21 -4.86 13.61
N ARG A 43 -17.67 -5.56 12.61
CA ARG A 43 -17.73 -7.03 12.52
C ARG A 43 -16.57 -7.74 13.20
N GLY A 44 -15.68 -7.02 13.88
CA GLY A 44 -14.62 -7.59 14.70
C GLY A 44 -13.33 -7.90 13.95
N HIS A 45 -13.09 -7.23 12.82
CA HIS A 45 -11.85 -7.41 12.05
C HIS A 45 -10.58 -7.23 12.91
N LEU A 46 -10.50 -6.14 13.69
CA LEU A 46 -9.34 -5.89 14.56
C LEU A 46 -9.18 -6.95 15.66
N ALA A 47 -10.30 -7.47 16.19
CA ALA A 47 -10.27 -8.52 17.21
C ALA A 47 -9.70 -9.84 16.67
N VAL A 48 -9.98 -10.20 15.41
CA VAL A 48 -9.38 -11.39 14.79
C VAL A 48 -7.87 -11.23 14.59
N LEU A 49 -7.41 -10.02 14.21
CA LEU A 49 -5.98 -9.74 14.04
C LEU A 49 -5.19 -9.82 15.36
N GLN A 50 -5.84 -9.64 16.52
CA GLN A 50 -5.19 -9.80 17.83
C GLN A 50 -4.67 -11.22 18.10
N VAL A 51 -5.15 -12.23 17.35
CA VAL A 51 -4.62 -13.60 17.42
C VAL A 51 -3.20 -13.67 16.84
N LEU A 52 -2.85 -12.78 15.91
CA LEU A 52 -1.54 -12.75 15.25
C LEU A 52 -0.50 -11.96 16.05
N THR A 53 -0.85 -10.75 16.47
CA THR A 53 0.06 -9.83 17.16
C THR A 53 -0.72 -8.76 17.94
N ALA A 54 -0.02 -7.90 18.67
CA ALA A 54 -0.62 -6.77 19.35
C ALA A 54 -1.30 -5.81 18.34
N VAL A 55 -2.57 -5.50 18.57
CA VAL A 55 -3.36 -4.56 17.76
C VAL A 55 -3.84 -3.42 18.65
N THR A 56 -3.52 -2.20 18.27
CA THR A 56 -4.09 -0.98 18.86
C THR A 56 -5.32 -0.58 18.05
N ASP A 57 -6.44 -0.27 18.70
CA ASP A 57 -7.64 0.25 18.01
C ASP A 57 -7.41 1.72 17.65
N PRO A 58 -7.33 2.09 16.35
CA PRO A 58 -7.10 3.46 15.92
C PRO A 58 -8.40 4.29 15.88
N GLY A 59 -9.56 3.69 16.15
CA GLY A 59 -10.88 4.27 15.95
C GLY A 59 -11.40 4.10 14.52
N GLU A 60 -12.72 4.11 14.37
CA GLU A 60 -13.43 3.83 13.11
C GLU A 60 -13.01 4.78 11.98
N ALA A 61 -12.88 6.08 12.25
CA ALA A 61 -12.52 7.06 11.23
C ALA A 61 -11.14 6.77 10.61
N ALA A 62 -10.16 6.42 11.44
CA ALA A 62 -8.82 6.06 10.99
C ALA A 62 -8.82 4.71 10.24
N TYR A 63 -9.60 3.75 10.72
CA TYR A 63 -9.80 2.46 10.04
C TYR A 63 -10.35 2.65 8.62
N VAL A 64 -11.41 3.44 8.47
CA VAL A 64 -12.04 3.73 7.17
C VAL A 64 -11.10 4.54 6.26
N ALA A 65 -10.32 5.48 6.81
CA ALA A 65 -9.30 6.20 6.05
C ALA A 65 -8.21 5.26 5.50
N GLN A 66 -7.75 4.30 6.31
CA GLN A 66 -6.81 3.27 5.86
C GLN A 66 -7.43 2.39 4.78
N PHE A 67 -8.67 1.93 4.97
CA PHE A 67 -9.41 1.15 3.97
C PHE A 67 -9.48 1.88 2.62
N ASN A 68 -9.84 3.17 2.64
CA ASN A 68 -9.92 3.98 1.43
C ASN A 68 -8.54 4.16 0.75
N THR A 69 -7.47 4.27 1.55
CA THR A 69 -6.10 4.36 1.04
C THR A 69 -5.69 3.09 0.30
N LEU A 70 -5.97 1.91 0.88
CA LEU A 70 -5.68 0.64 0.22
C LEU A 70 -6.48 0.48 -1.08
N ARG A 71 -7.77 0.84 -1.05
CA ARG A 71 -8.67 0.76 -2.21
C ARG A 71 -8.26 1.67 -3.36
N ALA A 72 -7.73 2.86 -3.05
CA ALA A 72 -7.34 3.84 -4.05
C ALA A 72 -6.12 3.42 -4.89
N ILE A 73 -5.41 2.34 -4.49
CA ILE A 73 -4.23 1.84 -5.18
C ILE A 73 -4.64 0.62 -6.03
N PRO A 74 -4.88 0.80 -7.34
CA PRO A 74 -5.45 -0.24 -8.17
C PRO A 74 -4.50 -1.42 -8.35
N HIS A 75 -5.04 -2.63 -8.22
CA HIS A 75 -4.33 -3.88 -8.40
C HIS A 75 -3.11 -4.03 -7.49
N THR A 76 -3.23 -3.61 -6.23
CA THR A 76 -2.14 -3.72 -5.26
C THR A 76 -2.56 -4.45 -4.00
N TYR A 77 -3.61 -4.03 -3.29
CA TYR A 77 -3.98 -4.63 -2.00
C TYR A 77 -5.26 -5.45 -2.09
N TYR A 78 -5.20 -6.69 -1.62
CA TYR A 78 -6.32 -7.62 -1.58
C TYR A 78 -6.44 -8.23 -0.18
N THR A 79 -7.16 -7.56 0.71
CA THR A 79 -7.53 -8.10 2.02
C THR A 79 -8.90 -8.74 1.95
N LEU A 80 -8.99 -10.01 2.34
CA LEU A 80 -10.23 -10.77 2.38
C LEU A 80 -10.52 -11.27 3.80
N VAL A 81 -11.78 -11.57 4.05
CA VAL A 81 -12.28 -12.06 5.33
C VAL A 81 -13.16 -13.28 5.15
N ILE A 82 -13.15 -14.15 6.15
CA ILE A 82 -14.18 -15.17 6.35
C ILE A 82 -15.12 -14.67 7.45
N VAL A 83 -16.42 -14.75 7.20
CA VAL A 83 -17.48 -14.25 8.07
C VAL A 83 -18.43 -15.39 8.44
N SER A 84 -18.84 -15.44 9.71
CA SER A 84 -19.93 -16.33 10.13
C SER A 84 -21.28 -15.76 9.69
N LYS A 85 -22.06 -16.54 8.94
CA LYS A 85 -23.39 -16.12 8.47
C LYS A 85 -24.43 -16.02 9.58
N GLN A 86 -24.15 -16.66 10.71
CA GLN A 86 -25.04 -16.69 11.87
C GLN A 86 -24.93 -15.41 12.69
N THR A 87 -23.71 -14.86 12.81
CA THR A 87 -23.41 -13.72 13.69
C THR A 87 -23.00 -12.45 12.95
N ASP A 88 -22.79 -12.52 11.63
CA ASP A 88 -22.21 -11.45 10.81
C ASP A 88 -20.87 -10.93 11.38
N ARG A 89 -20.06 -11.84 11.95
CA ARG A 89 -18.75 -11.53 12.53
C ARG A 89 -17.62 -12.08 11.66
N VAL A 90 -16.56 -11.31 11.52
CA VAL A 90 -15.29 -11.76 10.94
C VAL A 90 -14.71 -12.83 11.85
N VAL A 91 -14.29 -13.94 11.26
CA VAL A 91 -13.68 -15.08 11.95
C VAL A 91 -12.35 -15.52 11.32
N GLY A 92 -11.98 -14.93 10.18
CA GLY A 92 -10.69 -15.13 9.56
C GLY A 92 -10.36 -13.97 8.64
N VAL A 93 -9.08 -13.69 8.48
CA VAL A 93 -8.55 -12.59 7.67
C VAL A 93 -7.23 -13.01 7.04
N GLY A 94 -6.96 -12.47 5.86
CA GLY A 94 -5.65 -12.50 5.25
C GLY A 94 -5.55 -11.47 4.14
N SER A 95 -4.32 -11.04 3.87
CA SER A 95 -4.01 -10.06 2.83
C SER A 95 -3.02 -10.65 1.84
N VAL A 96 -3.16 -10.26 0.57
CA VAL A 96 -2.06 -10.33 -0.39
C VAL A 96 -1.86 -8.95 -0.99
N PHE A 97 -0.62 -8.48 -1.04
CA PHE A 97 -0.27 -7.31 -1.84
C PHE A 97 0.63 -7.67 -3.01
N LEU A 98 0.45 -6.99 -4.13
CA LEU A 98 1.14 -7.27 -5.38
C LEU A 98 2.25 -6.26 -5.63
N GLU A 99 3.49 -6.73 -5.59
CA GLU A 99 4.68 -5.94 -5.86
C GLU A 99 5.09 -6.06 -7.33
N ARG A 100 5.13 -4.94 -8.04
CA ARG A 100 5.61 -4.86 -9.42
C ARG A 100 7.13 -4.70 -9.41
N LYS A 101 7.84 -5.50 -10.22
CA LYS A 101 9.30 -5.51 -10.29
C LYS A 101 9.78 -5.22 -11.69
N PHE A 102 10.97 -4.62 -11.84
CA PHE A 102 11.63 -4.50 -13.14
C PHE A 102 12.20 -5.84 -13.64
N LEU A 103 12.72 -6.65 -12.72
CA LEU A 103 13.25 -7.97 -13.01
C LEU A 103 12.15 -8.92 -13.51
N ARG A 104 12.57 -10.05 -14.11
CA ARG A 104 11.66 -11.07 -14.67
C ARG A 104 10.68 -10.50 -15.71
N GLY A 105 11.14 -9.52 -16.49
CA GLY A 105 10.36 -8.95 -17.59
C GLY A 105 9.16 -8.15 -17.09
N LEU A 106 9.38 -7.23 -16.15
CA LEU A 106 8.30 -6.45 -15.51
C LEU A 106 7.33 -7.31 -14.67
N GLY A 107 7.85 -8.36 -14.03
CA GLY A 107 7.05 -9.36 -13.33
C GLY A 107 6.41 -8.86 -12.03
N ILE A 108 5.44 -9.61 -11.53
CA ILE A 108 4.70 -9.33 -10.29
C ILE A 108 4.99 -10.42 -9.25
N VAL A 109 5.12 -10.03 -7.98
CA VAL A 109 5.20 -10.95 -6.83
C VAL A 109 4.05 -10.65 -5.87
N GLY A 110 3.31 -11.69 -5.49
CA GLY A 110 2.36 -11.60 -4.39
C GLY A 110 3.05 -11.81 -3.05
N HIS A 111 2.72 -10.98 -2.06
CA HIS A 111 3.19 -11.09 -0.68
C HIS A 111 1.98 -11.30 0.21
N ILE A 112 1.87 -12.49 0.80
CA ILE A 112 0.79 -12.82 1.72
C ILE A 112 1.17 -12.34 3.12
N GLU A 113 0.27 -11.58 3.73
CA GLU A 113 0.43 -10.96 5.04
C GLU A 113 -0.83 -11.15 5.91
N ASP A 114 -0.68 -10.91 7.22
CA ASP A 114 -1.78 -10.78 8.18
C ASP A 114 -2.77 -11.96 8.22
N ILE A 115 -2.25 -13.19 8.15
CA ILE A 115 -3.06 -14.40 8.25
C ILE A 115 -3.48 -14.64 9.69
N ALA A 116 -4.78 -14.50 9.98
CA ALA A 116 -5.35 -14.81 11.28
C ALA A 116 -6.69 -15.52 11.17
N VAL A 117 -6.94 -16.45 12.08
CA VAL A 117 -8.21 -17.16 12.23
C VAL A 117 -8.57 -17.15 13.71
N ASP A 118 -9.80 -16.75 14.01
CA ASP A 118 -10.36 -16.74 15.35
C ASP A 118 -10.12 -18.10 16.04
N ALA A 119 -9.70 -18.06 17.30
CA ALA A 119 -9.30 -19.26 18.04
C ALA A 119 -10.40 -20.33 18.08
N SER A 120 -11.67 -19.92 18.16
CA SER A 120 -12.82 -20.86 18.16
C SER A 120 -13.07 -21.53 16.80
N GLN A 121 -12.46 -21.02 15.73
CA GLN A 121 -12.61 -21.49 14.36
C GLN A 121 -11.36 -22.18 13.81
N GLN A 122 -10.27 -22.25 14.59
CA GLN A 122 -9.05 -22.95 14.19
C GLN A 122 -9.29 -24.47 14.03
N GLY A 123 -8.43 -25.13 13.26
CA GLY A 123 -8.57 -26.56 12.94
C GLY A 123 -9.64 -26.89 11.88
N LYS A 124 -10.50 -25.94 11.50
CA LYS A 124 -11.56 -26.14 10.48
C LYS A 124 -11.12 -25.85 9.04
N LYS A 125 -9.81 -25.89 8.77
CA LYS A 125 -9.18 -25.58 7.47
C LYS A 125 -9.43 -24.15 6.95
N LEU A 126 -9.90 -23.22 7.76
CA LEU A 126 -10.16 -21.84 7.31
C LEU A 126 -8.88 -21.12 6.86
N GLY A 127 -7.78 -21.28 7.59
CA GLY A 127 -6.48 -20.73 7.18
C GLY A 127 -6.04 -21.26 5.80
N LEU A 128 -6.24 -22.56 5.54
CA LEU A 128 -5.94 -23.16 4.23
C LEU A 128 -6.78 -22.52 3.12
N ARG A 129 -8.07 -22.23 3.37
CA ARG A 129 -8.96 -21.54 2.42
C ARG A 129 -8.51 -20.10 2.15
N ILE A 130 -8.10 -19.37 3.19
CA ILE A 130 -7.53 -18.03 3.04
C ILE A 130 -6.30 -18.07 2.15
N ILE A 131 -5.34 -18.97 2.42
CA ILE A 131 -4.13 -19.10 1.61
C ILE A 131 -4.46 -19.43 0.15
N HIS A 132 -5.34 -20.40 -0.12
CA HIS A 132 -5.72 -20.75 -1.48
C HIS A 132 -6.44 -19.60 -2.22
N ALA A 133 -7.24 -18.80 -1.53
CA ALA A 133 -7.87 -17.62 -2.13
C ALA A 133 -6.82 -16.57 -2.51
N LEU A 134 -5.90 -16.27 -1.60
CA LEU A 134 -4.86 -15.27 -1.80
C LEU A 134 -3.86 -15.69 -2.89
N THR A 135 -3.47 -16.96 -2.95
CA THR A 135 -2.61 -17.47 -4.03
C THR A 135 -3.34 -17.42 -5.37
N GLY A 136 -4.63 -17.79 -5.43
CA GLY A 136 -5.42 -17.69 -6.66
C GLY A 136 -5.60 -16.24 -7.14
N ILE A 137 -5.76 -15.27 -6.23
CA ILE A 137 -5.76 -13.84 -6.57
C ILE A 137 -4.40 -13.42 -7.12
N SER A 138 -3.31 -13.81 -6.47
CA SER A 138 -1.95 -13.49 -6.93
C SER A 138 -1.67 -14.05 -8.33
N GLU A 139 -1.97 -15.33 -8.56
CA GLU A 139 -1.77 -16.00 -9.84
C GLU A 139 -2.61 -15.41 -10.96
N SER A 140 -3.90 -15.13 -10.70
CA SER A 140 -4.80 -14.52 -11.70
C SER A 140 -4.41 -13.09 -12.07
N ASN A 141 -3.64 -12.39 -11.23
CA ASN A 141 -3.05 -11.09 -11.53
C ASN A 141 -1.67 -11.18 -12.22
N GLY A 142 -1.21 -12.39 -12.58
CA GLY A 142 0.04 -12.58 -13.33
C GLY A 142 1.30 -12.62 -12.46
N SER A 143 1.17 -12.82 -11.15
CA SER A 143 2.33 -13.02 -10.29
C SER A 143 3.09 -14.28 -10.70
N TYR A 144 4.41 -14.17 -10.86
CA TYR A 144 5.26 -15.34 -11.17
C TYR A 144 5.62 -16.16 -9.93
N LYS A 145 5.38 -15.60 -8.73
CA LYS A 145 5.46 -16.29 -7.45
C LYS A 145 4.65 -15.54 -6.39
N THR A 146 4.25 -16.27 -5.35
CA THR A 146 3.69 -15.73 -4.11
C THR A 146 4.58 -16.14 -2.96
N ILE A 147 4.89 -15.22 -2.06
CA ILE A 147 5.74 -15.45 -0.89
C ILE A 147 5.06 -14.99 0.39
N LEU A 148 5.55 -15.52 1.51
CA LEU A 148 5.15 -15.14 2.86
C LEU A 148 6.29 -15.51 3.82
N ASN A 149 6.27 -14.88 4.99
CA ASN A 149 7.14 -15.25 6.10
C ASN A 149 6.33 -15.98 7.17
N CYS A 150 6.97 -16.90 7.90
CA CYS A 150 6.34 -17.58 9.02
C CYS A 150 7.37 -18.07 10.03
N SER A 151 6.94 -18.22 11.29
CA SER A 151 7.71 -18.91 12.32
C SER A 151 7.85 -20.40 12.02
N ASP A 152 8.93 -21.04 12.48
CA ASP A 152 9.21 -22.46 12.22
C ASP A 152 8.04 -23.40 12.60
N LYS A 153 7.32 -23.10 13.70
CA LYS A 153 6.13 -23.87 14.13
C LYS A 153 5.01 -23.96 13.07
N ASN A 154 4.94 -22.98 12.16
CA ASN A 154 3.88 -22.88 11.16
C ASN A 154 4.31 -23.39 9.78
N ILE A 155 5.59 -23.75 9.58
CA ILE A 155 6.08 -24.29 8.30
C ILE A 155 5.25 -25.49 7.82
N PRO A 156 4.93 -26.50 8.65
CA PRO A 156 4.15 -27.65 8.19
C PRO A 156 2.74 -27.29 7.71
N PHE A 157 2.17 -26.19 8.20
CA PHE A 157 0.89 -25.68 7.71
C PHE A 157 1.05 -25.09 6.30
N TYR A 158 2.06 -24.27 6.06
CA TYR A 158 2.29 -23.66 4.77
C TYR A 158 2.75 -24.67 3.71
N GLU A 159 3.51 -25.70 4.08
CA GLU A 159 3.82 -26.82 3.20
C GLU A 159 2.56 -27.56 2.73
N LYS A 160 1.58 -27.78 3.62
CA LYS A 160 0.26 -28.32 3.25
C LYS A 160 -0.53 -27.40 2.33
N CYS A 161 -0.24 -26.10 2.32
CA CYS A 161 -0.80 -25.12 1.38
C CYS A 161 -0.04 -25.06 0.04
N GLY A 162 1.02 -25.87 -0.14
CA GLY A 162 1.83 -25.89 -1.37
C GLY A 162 3.04 -24.96 -1.37
N PHE A 163 3.36 -24.32 -0.25
CA PHE A 163 4.57 -23.50 -0.11
C PHE A 163 5.78 -24.37 0.23
N MET A 164 6.98 -23.81 0.07
CA MET A 164 8.23 -24.46 0.47
C MET A 164 9.15 -23.45 1.14
N LYS A 165 9.89 -23.87 2.17
CA LYS A 165 10.92 -23.04 2.82
C LYS A 165 12.00 -22.69 1.81
N LYS A 166 12.39 -21.40 1.73
CA LYS A 166 13.43 -20.91 0.81
C LYS A 166 14.53 -20.14 1.53
N GLU A 167 14.21 -18.97 2.05
CA GLU A 167 15.18 -17.99 2.56
C GLU A 167 14.81 -17.53 3.98
N ASN A 168 15.67 -16.69 4.58
CA ASN A 168 15.47 -16.13 5.91
C ASN A 168 14.79 -14.74 5.86
N GLU A 169 13.90 -14.48 6.81
CA GLU A 169 13.38 -13.15 7.09
C GLU A 169 14.35 -12.39 8.00
N MET A 170 14.66 -11.14 7.64
CA MET A 170 15.60 -10.29 8.38
C MET A 170 14.91 -8.97 8.75
N PRO A 171 14.36 -8.83 9.97
CA PRO A 171 13.71 -7.59 10.38
C PRO A 171 14.74 -6.52 10.77
N TYR A 172 14.45 -5.27 10.43
CA TYR A 172 15.13 -4.09 10.96
C TYR A 172 14.12 -3.23 11.71
N ASP A 173 14.20 -3.20 13.03
CA ASP A 173 13.37 -2.35 13.88
C ASP A 173 14.26 -1.29 14.57
N PRO A 174 14.13 0.01 14.23
CA PRO A 174 14.94 1.06 14.83
C PRO A 174 14.57 1.36 16.29
N TYR A 175 13.42 0.89 16.78
CA TYR A 175 12.94 1.13 18.14
C TYR A 175 13.23 -0.03 19.10
N LEU A 176 13.65 -1.18 18.57
CA LEU A 176 14.18 -2.25 19.39
C LEU A 176 15.66 -1.99 19.71
N PRO A 177 16.11 -2.20 20.96
CA PRO A 177 17.51 -2.11 21.30
C PRO A 177 18.34 -3.02 20.39
N ARG A 178 19.35 -2.46 19.71
CA ARG A 178 20.34 -3.25 18.96
C ARG A 178 21.27 -3.96 19.94
N GLY A 179 20.76 -5.01 20.57
CA GLY A 179 21.46 -5.82 21.55
C GLY A 179 20.65 -7.09 21.79
N GLY A 180 20.99 -8.16 21.09
CA GLY A 180 20.36 -9.46 21.29
C GLY A 180 20.56 -9.94 22.72
N SER A 181 19.51 -9.84 23.53
CA SER A 181 19.35 -10.69 24.71
C SER A 181 18.64 -11.96 24.28
N SER A 182 19.42 -12.90 23.73
CA SER A 182 19.21 -14.29 24.09
C SER A 182 19.59 -14.40 25.58
N THR A 183 18.61 -14.30 26.47
CA THR A 183 18.79 -14.67 27.88
C THR A 183 19.02 -16.18 27.93
N ASN A 184 20.28 -16.57 27.78
CA ASN A 184 20.76 -17.88 28.20
C ASN A 184 21.18 -17.72 29.68
N PRO A 185 20.52 -18.34 30.67
CA PRO A 185 20.77 -18.07 32.09
C PRO A 185 22.15 -18.51 32.62
N ASN A 186 23.05 -19.03 31.76
CA ASN A 186 24.31 -19.68 32.18
C ASN A 186 25.52 -19.17 31.37
N ALA A 187 25.89 -17.90 31.51
CA ALA A 187 27.22 -17.44 31.09
C ALA A 187 27.75 -16.39 32.06
N GLY A 188 28.78 -16.79 32.82
CA GLY A 188 29.42 -15.99 33.85
C GLY A 188 30.12 -14.74 33.32
N GLN A 189 30.21 -13.76 34.21
CA GLN A 189 30.84 -12.46 34.05
C GLN A 189 32.33 -12.56 33.64
N THR A 190 32.73 -11.76 32.66
CA THR A 190 34.09 -11.22 32.61
C THR A 190 34.08 -9.92 31.79
N GLY A 191 34.36 -8.80 32.46
CA GLY A 191 34.37 -7.46 31.87
C GLY A 191 35.56 -7.28 30.92
N ASN A 192 35.31 -6.72 29.73
CA ASN A 192 36.33 -6.44 28.72
C ASN A 192 36.23 -4.96 28.30
N PRO A 193 37.34 -4.21 28.08
CA PRO A 193 37.37 -2.76 27.87
C PRO A 193 36.66 -2.25 26.59
N LYS A 194 36.07 -3.14 25.79
CA LYS A 194 35.22 -2.81 24.63
C LYS A 194 33.93 -2.08 25.03
N THR A 195 33.51 -2.17 26.29
CA THR A 195 32.31 -1.46 26.80
C THR A 195 32.51 0.06 26.88
N ALA A 196 33.73 0.55 27.11
CA ALA A 196 34.00 1.99 27.20
C ALA A 196 33.94 2.70 25.84
N ALA A 197 34.40 2.05 24.77
CA ALA A 197 34.31 2.58 23.40
C ALA A 197 32.86 2.57 22.86
N ILE A 198 32.03 1.63 23.33
CA ILE A 198 30.60 1.57 23.00
C ILE A 198 29.82 2.69 23.71
N GLN A 199 30.21 3.05 24.93
CA GLN A 199 29.55 4.12 25.69
C GLN A 199 29.69 5.49 25.00
N ALA A 200 30.83 5.76 24.36
CA ALA A 200 31.06 7.01 23.60
C ALA A 200 30.20 7.10 22.32
N GLN A 201 29.94 5.98 21.64
CA GLN A 201 29.03 5.94 20.48
C GLN A 201 27.54 6.07 20.87
N ILE A 202 27.18 5.71 22.10
CA ILE A 202 25.82 5.84 22.63
C ILE A 202 25.50 7.32 22.89
N ASP A 203 26.44 8.09 23.44
CA ASP A 203 26.23 9.52 23.73
C ASP A 203 26.09 10.37 22.46
N ASP A 204 26.82 10.06 21.38
CA ASP A 204 26.65 10.72 20.07
C ASP A 204 25.28 10.40 19.43
N THR A 205 24.72 9.21 19.70
CA THR A 205 23.43 8.79 19.11
C THR A 205 22.22 9.35 19.86
N VAL A 206 22.34 9.57 21.18
CA VAL A 206 21.28 10.19 22.00
C VAL A 206 21.06 11.66 21.62
N ASN A 207 22.11 12.35 21.16
CA ASN A 207 21.99 13.72 20.64
C ASN A 207 21.25 13.76 19.28
N ILE A 208 21.44 12.76 18.42
CA ILE A 208 20.74 12.65 17.13
C ILE A 208 19.22 12.41 17.31
N MET A 209 18.79 11.75 18.39
CA MET A 209 17.35 11.53 18.67
C MET A 209 16.66 12.72 19.35
N ARG A 210 17.37 13.50 20.17
CA ARG A 210 16.84 14.76 20.71
C ARG A 210 16.63 15.79 19.59
N ASP A 211 17.53 15.84 18.62
CA ASP A 211 17.39 16.71 17.44
C ASP A 211 16.19 16.33 16.53
N ASN A 212 15.78 15.07 16.51
CA ASN A 212 14.66 14.62 15.69
C ASN A 212 13.28 14.99 16.28
N ILE A 213 13.16 15.08 17.61
CA ILE A 213 11.94 15.57 18.26
C ILE A 213 11.79 17.08 18.04
N THR A 214 12.89 17.84 18.10
CA THR A 214 12.88 19.29 17.79
C THR A 214 12.65 19.54 16.29
N LYS A 215 13.17 18.70 15.40
CA LYS A 215 12.93 18.76 13.94
C LYS A 215 11.50 18.40 13.52
N VAL A 216 10.73 17.69 14.35
CA VAL A 216 9.30 17.47 14.09
C VAL A 216 8.50 18.74 14.33
N THR A 217 8.89 19.57 15.30
CA THR A 217 8.27 20.87 15.57
C THR A 217 8.64 21.90 14.48
N GLU A 218 9.89 21.92 13.99
CA GLU A 218 10.29 22.74 12.84
C GLU A 218 9.66 22.29 11.51
N ARG A 219 9.22 21.02 11.41
CA ARG A 219 8.46 20.51 10.26
C ARG A 219 7.07 21.15 10.15
N GLN A 220 6.56 21.72 11.24
CA GLN A 220 5.31 22.47 11.25
C GLN A 220 5.48 23.88 10.66
N GLU A 221 6.63 24.53 10.84
CA GLU A 221 6.95 25.82 10.18
C GLU A 221 7.33 25.66 8.69
N ARG A 222 7.80 24.48 8.28
CA ARG A 222 8.19 24.22 6.88
C ARG A 222 7.01 23.95 5.94
N LEU A 223 5.80 23.76 6.47
CA LEU A 223 4.56 23.65 5.69
C LEU A 223 4.21 24.96 4.96
N ASP A 224 4.53 26.12 5.53
CA ASP A 224 4.32 27.41 4.88
C ASP A 224 5.23 27.58 3.63
N SER A 225 6.45 27.04 3.68
CA SER A 225 7.42 27.13 2.57
C SER A 225 7.08 26.24 1.36
N LEU A 226 6.21 25.24 1.52
CA LEU A 226 5.74 24.37 0.43
C LEU A 226 4.50 24.94 -0.26
N GLN A 227 3.71 25.73 0.46
CA GLN A 227 2.60 26.50 -0.10
C GLN A 227 3.16 27.59 -1.03
N ASP A 228 4.19 28.32 -0.59
CA ASP A 228 4.88 29.34 -1.40
C ASP A 228 5.53 28.79 -2.68
N LYS A 229 6.10 27.58 -2.63
CA LYS A 229 6.71 26.97 -3.83
C LYS A 229 5.66 26.42 -4.80
N THR A 230 4.54 25.93 -4.30
CA THR A 230 3.42 25.47 -5.15
C THR A 230 2.70 26.65 -5.79
N ASP A 231 2.51 27.73 -5.05
CA ASP A 231 1.93 28.98 -5.57
C ASP A 231 2.89 29.67 -6.56
N ASN A 232 4.20 29.71 -6.29
CA ASN A 232 5.18 30.20 -7.27
C ASN A 232 5.24 29.33 -8.53
N LEU A 233 5.08 28.00 -8.41
CA LEU A 233 4.99 27.10 -9.57
C LEU A 233 3.69 27.33 -10.35
N ALA A 234 2.56 27.52 -9.68
CA ALA A 234 1.27 27.82 -10.31
C ALA A 234 1.29 29.19 -11.03
N VAL A 235 1.87 30.22 -10.39
CA VAL A 235 2.04 31.56 -10.97
C VAL A 235 3.04 31.53 -12.14
N SER A 236 4.13 30.77 -12.04
CA SER A 236 5.10 30.59 -13.14
C SER A 236 4.47 29.85 -14.32
N ALA A 237 3.72 28.76 -14.06
CA ALA A 237 3.01 28.00 -15.10
C ALA A 237 1.90 28.84 -15.79
N GLN A 238 1.19 29.68 -15.04
CA GLN A 238 0.25 30.64 -15.61
C GLN A 238 0.95 31.73 -16.44
N GLY A 239 2.12 32.20 -15.99
CA GLY A 239 2.99 33.12 -16.72
C GLY A 239 3.46 32.55 -18.06
N PHE A 240 3.89 31.28 -18.10
CA PHE A 240 4.25 30.59 -19.33
C PHE A 240 3.07 30.45 -20.29
N ARG A 241 1.86 30.13 -19.81
CA ARG A 241 0.64 30.07 -20.64
C ARG A 241 0.30 31.44 -21.25
N ARG A 242 0.40 32.53 -20.47
CA ARG A 242 0.15 33.90 -20.97
C ARG A 242 1.19 34.32 -22.01
N ASN A 243 2.47 34.05 -21.76
CA ASN A 243 3.55 34.37 -22.70
C ASN A 243 3.45 33.55 -23.99
N ALA A 244 3.17 32.24 -23.91
CA ALA A 244 2.98 31.38 -25.09
C ALA A 244 1.80 31.85 -25.96
N ASN A 245 0.68 32.25 -25.35
CA ASN A 245 -0.48 32.78 -26.08
C ASN A 245 -0.22 34.16 -26.69
N ARG A 246 0.56 35.02 -26.03
CA ARG A 246 0.97 36.33 -26.57
C ARG A 246 1.87 36.15 -27.79
N VAL A 247 2.85 35.23 -27.73
CA VAL A 247 3.72 34.88 -28.86
C VAL A 247 2.91 34.29 -30.03
N ARG A 248 1.92 33.41 -29.75
CA ARG A 248 1.04 32.87 -30.80
C ARG A 248 0.21 33.96 -31.48
N LYS A 249 -0.37 34.90 -30.72
CA LYS A 249 -1.11 36.05 -31.27
C LYS A 249 -0.21 36.98 -32.09
N MET A 250 1.00 37.27 -31.61
CA MET A 250 1.99 38.09 -32.34
C MET A 250 2.36 37.45 -33.68
N ARG A 251 2.60 36.13 -33.71
CA ARG A 251 2.90 35.40 -34.96
C ARG A 251 1.77 35.47 -35.98
N ILE A 252 0.50 35.43 -35.53
CA ILE A 252 -0.67 35.57 -36.41
C ILE A 252 -0.76 36.99 -36.99
N ILE A 253 -0.57 38.02 -36.16
CA ILE A 253 -0.62 39.43 -36.62
C ILE A 253 0.47 39.72 -37.65
N ILE A 254 1.71 39.27 -37.39
CA ILE A 254 2.83 39.43 -38.33
C ILE A 254 2.53 38.72 -39.65
N GLY A 255 1.96 37.50 -39.60
CA GLY A 255 1.56 36.75 -40.80
C GLY A 255 0.50 37.48 -41.63
N VAL A 256 -0.52 38.05 -40.99
CA VAL A 256 -1.58 38.82 -41.67
C VAL A 256 -1.03 40.09 -42.31
N ALA A 257 -0.13 40.82 -41.61
CA ALA A 257 0.48 42.03 -42.16
C ALA A 257 1.32 41.74 -43.43
N ILE A 258 2.10 40.65 -43.42
CA ILE A 258 2.88 40.22 -44.59
C ILE A 258 1.95 39.85 -45.76
N ALA A 259 0.86 39.14 -45.49
CA ALA A 259 -0.11 38.78 -46.53
C ALA A 259 -0.74 40.02 -47.18
N ILE A 260 -1.10 41.04 -46.39
CA ILE A 260 -1.64 42.30 -46.91
C ILE A 260 -0.62 43.01 -47.81
N ILE A 261 0.65 43.09 -47.39
CA ILE A 261 1.72 43.71 -48.19
C ILE A 261 1.89 43.00 -49.53
N ILE A 262 1.90 41.66 -49.53
CA ILE A 262 2.00 40.86 -50.76
C ILE A 262 0.82 41.18 -51.70
N VAL A 263 -0.41 41.25 -51.18
CA VAL A 263 -1.59 41.60 -51.99
C VAL A 263 -1.45 42.99 -52.61
N ILE A 264 -0.98 43.99 -51.85
CA ILE A 264 -0.77 45.34 -52.37
C ILE A 264 0.28 45.36 -53.50
N ILE A 265 1.40 44.65 -53.31
CA ILE A 265 2.45 44.55 -54.34
C ILE A 265 1.89 43.88 -55.61
N VAL A 266 1.18 42.76 -55.47
CA VAL A 266 0.60 42.03 -56.61
C VAL A 266 -0.40 42.92 -57.37
N VAL A 267 -1.31 43.60 -56.65
CA VAL A 267 -2.27 44.52 -57.27
C VAL A 267 -1.57 45.68 -57.99
N SER A 268 -0.49 46.21 -57.41
CA SER A 268 0.28 47.30 -58.00
C SER A 268 0.97 46.87 -59.30
N ILE A 269 1.57 45.68 -59.31
CA ILE A 269 2.19 45.09 -60.52
C ILE A 269 1.14 44.83 -61.60
N VAL A 270 -0.01 44.26 -61.25
CA VAL A 270 -1.10 43.98 -62.20
C VAL A 270 -1.68 45.27 -62.80
N LYS A 271 -1.80 46.35 -62.01
CA LYS A 271 -2.20 47.66 -62.55
C LYS A 271 -1.13 48.25 -63.47
N ALA A 272 0.15 48.13 -63.13
CA ALA A 272 1.24 48.66 -63.95
C ALA A 272 1.43 47.90 -65.28
N THR A 273 1.03 46.64 -65.36
CA THR A 273 1.10 45.82 -66.59
C THR A 273 -0.15 45.92 -67.46
N LYS A 274 -1.22 46.58 -66.99
CA LYS A 274 -2.47 46.82 -67.74
C LYS A 274 -2.58 48.23 -68.34
N HIS A 275 -1.52 49.04 -68.22
CA HIS A 275 -1.32 50.28 -68.96
C HIS A 275 -0.21 50.08 -70.00
#